data_AF-A0A3D0XJ32-F1
#
_entry.id   AF-A0A3D0XJ32-F1
#
_cell.length_a   1.000
_cell.length_b   1.000
_cell.length_c   1.000
_cell.angle_alpha   90.00
_cell.angle_beta   90.00
_cell.angle_gamma   90.00
#
_symmetry.space_group_name_H-M   'P 1'
#
loop_
_entity.id
_entity.type
_entity.pdbx_description
1 polymer ?
#
loop_
_entity_poly.entity_id
_entity_poly.type
_entity_poly.pdbx_seq_one_letter_code
_entity_poly.pdbx_strand_id
1 'polypeptide(L)'
;MSPFLFSGHSKLPCSRRDFLSKYALMAGSALAGTQILSSLPAASLEPVRKVAGILTWYKRGSHADVLIGKILEGWRYDGGVGPRLELASLYVDQFPEDDMARALSEKHGFPIFNSIEDALSLQSDALAVDGVLSIGEHGDYPTNSKGQKLYPRKRFFEGITRAFRQLGRVVPVFSDKHLGPVWEDAKWMYDQAQALNIPFMAGSSLPVSFRQPDWAPPMGSSMMAAVGVGYSGLDIYGTHTLEVYQAMVERRLGGETGVRSAQWFGAVEMWQKVEDGTVDAKVLQAALDATPKAGGTPGSVRDLEGDGVGLFLFEYVDGFQGAVFMLPGYLAGCGFAAR
;
A
#
# COMPACT_ATOMS: atom_id res chain seq x y z
N MET A 1 26.86 45.03 12.19
CA MET A 1 28.00 44.23 12.69
C MET A 1 27.68 42.77 12.44
N SER A 2 28.44 42.13 11.55
CA SER A 2 28.42 40.69 11.29
C SER A 2 29.08 39.91 12.46
N PRO A 3 29.32 38.59 12.37
CA PRO A 3 28.53 37.55 13.02
C PRO A 3 29.38 36.68 13.96
N PHE A 4 28.76 35.74 14.69
CA PHE A 4 29.47 34.60 15.26
C PHE A 4 28.83 33.28 14.83
N LEU A 5 29.66 32.49 14.18
CA LEU A 5 29.47 31.10 13.77
C LEU A 5 29.45 30.18 14.99
N PHE A 6 28.63 29.13 14.97
CA PHE A 6 29.06 27.82 15.45
C PHE A 6 28.59 26.72 14.49
N SER A 7 29.59 25.95 14.07
CA SER A 7 29.57 24.79 13.21
C SER A 7 29.17 23.54 14.01
N GLY A 8 28.34 22.68 13.41
CA GLY A 8 28.00 21.37 13.93
C GLY A 8 27.51 20.44 12.83
N HIS A 9 28.39 20.06 11.91
CA HIS A 9 28.13 18.99 10.93
C HIS A 9 28.26 17.63 11.63
N SER A 10 27.14 16.92 11.83
CA SER A 10 27.17 15.49 12.12
C SER A 10 27.33 14.71 10.81
N LYS A 11 28.46 14.02 10.69
CA LYS A 11 28.81 13.16 9.55
C LYS A 11 28.01 11.86 9.64
N LEU A 12 27.17 11.59 8.64
CA LEU A 12 26.69 10.23 8.33
C LEU A 12 27.87 9.44 7.73
N PRO A 13 28.24 8.25 8.23
CA PRO A 13 29.31 7.47 7.63
C PRO A 13 28.71 6.38 6.73
N CYS A 14 28.51 6.69 5.46
CA CYS A 14 28.76 5.75 4.37
C CYS A 14 28.64 6.49 3.04
N SER A 15 29.77 6.86 2.44
CA SER A 15 29.77 7.41 1.09
C SER A 15 29.95 6.28 0.07
N ARG A 16 29.41 6.41 -1.14
CA ARG A 16 29.62 5.46 -2.26
C ARG A 16 31.10 5.13 -2.55
N ARG A 17 32.05 5.95 -2.08
CA ARG A 17 33.50 5.69 -2.17
C ARG A 17 34.00 4.64 -1.19
N ASP A 18 33.35 4.45 -0.04
CA ASP A 18 33.73 3.46 0.99
C ASP A 18 33.33 2.03 0.63
N PHE A 19 32.39 1.87 -0.30
CA PHE A 19 31.98 0.57 -0.84
C PHE A 19 32.95 0.06 -1.92
N LEU A 20 33.58 0.97 -2.67
CA LEU A 20 34.51 0.64 -3.75
C LEU A 20 35.94 0.36 -3.25
N SER A 21 36.32 0.86 -2.08
CA SER A 21 37.64 0.60 -1.48
C SER A 21 37.76 -0.78 -0.82
N LYS A 22 36.64 -1.46 -0.52
CA LYS A 22 36.64 -2.78 0.15
C LYS A 22 36.83 -3.98 -0.79
N TYR A 23 36.95 -3.77 -2.10
CA TYR A 23 37.20 -4.85 -3.07
C TYR A 23 38.47 -4.67 -3.91
N ALA A 24 39.31 -3.69 -3.58
CA ALA A 24 40.58 -3.46 -4.27
C ALA A 24 41.74 -3.78 -3.33
N LEU A 25 42.07 -5.06 -3.14
CA LEU A 25 43.39 -5.56 -2.70
C LEU A 25 43.42 -7.09 -2.68
N MET A 26 43.62 -7.70 -3.85
CA MET A 26 44.40 -8.94 -4.01
C MET A 26 45.04 -8.87 -5.39
N ALA A 27 46.24 -8.28 -5.46
CA ALA A 27 47.09 -8.32 -6.64
C ALA A 27 48.55 -8.56 -6.22
N GLY A 28 49.09 -9.69 -6.69
CA GLY A 28 50.49 -10.11 -6.59
C GLY A 28 50.56 -11.63 -6.37
N SER A 29 51.10 -12.49 -7.23
CA SER A 29 51.90 -12.32 -8.45
C SER A 29 51.88 -13.67 -9.19
N ALA A 30 51.73 -13.70 -10.52
CA ALA A 30 52.44 -14.62 -11.44
C ALA A 30 51.90 -14.49 -12.88
N LEU A 31 52.83 -14.49 -13.83
CA LEU A 31 52.65 -14.37 -15.28
C LEU A 31 51.99 -15.60 -15.90
N ALA A 32 50.97 -15.39 -16.75
CA ALA A 32 50.76 -16.04 -18.05
C ALA A 32 49.44 -15.57 -18.65
N GLY A 33 49.45 -15.21 -19.94
CA GLY A 33 48.38 -14.47 -20.59
C GLY A 33 47.04 -15.18 -20.67
N THR A 34 45.97 -14.40 -20.53
CA THR A 34 44.74 -14.50 -21.31
C THR A 34 44.04 -13.15 -21.18
N GLN A 35 43.78 -12.45 -22.28
CA GLN A 35 42.87 -11.30 -22.25
C GLN A 35 41.46 -11.85 -22.05
N ILE A 36 41.05 -12.02 -20.78
CA ILE A 36 39.64 -12.17 -20.45
C ILE A 36 39.08 -10.76 -20.47
N LEU A 37 38.56 -10.36 -21.64
CA LEU A 37 37.54 -9.32 -21.71
C LEU A 37 36.40 -9.80 -20.80
N SER A 38 36.40 -9.32 -19.56
CA SER A 38 35.28 -9.46 -18.65
C SER A 38 34.11 -8.71 -19.27
N SER A 39 33.34 -9.40 -20.11
CA SER A 39 31.99 -8.99 -20.45
C SER A 39 31.24 -8.92 -19.12
N LEU A 40 31.04 -7.70 -18.62
CA LEU A 40 29.99 -7.46 -17.64
C LEU A 40 28.72 -8.11 -18.21
N PRO A 41 27.98 -8.90 -17.43
CA PRO A 41 26.71 -9.39 -17.91
C PRO A 41 25.91 -8.14 -18.26
N ALA A 42 25.57 -7.98 -19.55
CA ALA A 42 24.54 -7.06 -19.92
C ALA A 42 23.35 -7.48 -19.06
N ALA A 43 22.97 -6.66 -18.08
CA ALA A 43 21.77 -6.90 -17.31
C ALA A 43 20.68 -7.13 -18.35
N SER A 44 20.17 -8.36 -18.44
CA SER A 44 19.10 -8.69 -19.37
C SER A 44 17.97 -7.78 -18.99
N LEU A 45 17.77 -6.72 -19.76
CA LEU A 45 16.78 -5.71 -19.49
C LEU A 45 15.43 -6.38 -19.78
N GLU A 46 14.87 -7.09 -18.79
CA GLU A 46 13.50 -7.65 -18.72
C GLU A 46 12.47 -6.82 -19.48
N PRO A 47 11.77 -7.29 -20.51
CA PRO A 47 10.94 -6.44 -21.38
C PRO A 47 9.99 -5.50 -20.61
N VAL A 48 9.85 -4.26 -21.10
CA VAL A 48 8.89 -3.28 -20.53
C VAL A 48 7.49 -3.86 -20.67
N ARG A 49 6.73 -3.87 -19.57
CA ARG A 49 5.37 -4.42 -19.53
C ARG A 49 4.35 -3.33 -19.79
N LYS A 50 3.39 -3.60 -20.66
CA LYS A 50 2.29 -2.69 -20.97
C LYS A 50 1.18 -2.82 -19.93
N VAL A 51 0.67 -1.71 -19.42
CA VAL A 51 -0.43 -1.71 -18.45
C VAL A 51 -1.56 -0.78 -18.88
N ALA A 52 -2.79 -1.17 -18.57
CA ALA A 52 -3.96 -0.28 -18.66
C ALA A 52 -4.31 0.25 -17.28
N GLY A 53 -4.69 1.53 -17.21
CA GLY A 53 -5.25 2.13 -15.99
C GLY A 53 -6.78 2.21 -16.05
N ILE A 54 -7.46 1.68 -15.05
CA ILE A 54 -8.92 1.74 -14.90
C ILE A 54 -9.23 2.62 -13.70
N LEU A 55 -9.65 3.86 -13.94
CA LEU A 55 -9.64 4.94 -12.97
C LEU A 55 -11.05 5.48 -12.71
N THR A 56 -11.34 5.86 -11.47
CA THR A 56 -12.53 6.67 -11.12
C THR A 56 -12.41 8.08 -11.69
N TRP A 57 -11.32 8.78 -11.37
CA TRP A 57 -10.97 10.08 -11.92
C TRP A 57 -9.45 10.32 -11.86
N TYR A 58 -8.95 11.37 -12.51
CA TYR A 58 -7.53 11.72 -12.46
C TYR A 58 -7.37 13.22 -12.21
N LYS A 59 -6.92 13.60 -11.01
CA LYS A 59 -6.55 14.96 -10.63
C LYS A 59 -5.25 14.97 -9.82
N ARG A 60 -4.65 16.14 -9.63
CA ARG A 60 -3.40 16.28 -8.87
C ARG A 60 -3.56 15.74 -7.45
N GLY A 61 -2.62 14.90 -7.02
CA GLY A 61 -2.62 14.29 -5.69
C GLY A 61 -3.67 13.18 -5.49
N SER A 62 -4.43 12.81 -6.52
CA SER A 62 -5.27 11.61 -6.45
C SER A 62 -4.41 10.33 -6.47
N HIS A 63 -4.98 9.20 -6.10
CA HIS A 63 -4.27 7.92 -6.23
C HIS A 63 -3.89 7.59 -7.69
N ALA A 64 -4.73 7.99 -8.65
CA ALA A 64 -4.38 7.89 -10.06
C ALA A 64 -3.11 8.69 -10.38
N ASP A 65 -2.96 9.90 -9.85
CA ASP A 65 -1.74 10.69 -9.99
C ASP A 65 -0.51 10.05 -9.33
N VAL A 66 -0.70 9.44 -8.16
CA VAL A 66 0.38 8.75 -7.43
C VAL A 66 0.86 7.50 -8.15
N LEU A 67 0.02 6.79 -8.91
CA LEU A 67 0.39 5.54 -9.58
C LEU A 67 0.69 5.75 -11.06
N ILE A 68 -0.24 6.35 -11.81
CA ILE A 68 -0.10 6.58 -13.25
C ILE A 68 0.96 7.65 -13.52
N GLY A 69 1.00 8.71 -12.72
CA GLY A 69 1.99 9.77 -12.89
C GLY A 69 3.43 9.29 -12.71
N LYS A 70 3.67 8.23 -11.92
CA LYS A 70 5.02 7.62 -11.79
C LYS A 70 5.45 6.88 -13.05
N ILE A 71 4.51 6.25 -13.74
CA ILE A 71 4.74 5.61 -15.03
C ILE A 71 5.07 6.67 -16.10
N LEU A 72 4.33 7.79 -16.09
CA LEU A 72 4.46 8.83 -17.12
C LEU A 72 5.63 9.79 -16.89
N GLU A 73 5.91 10.15 -15.64
CA GLU A 73 6.80 11.26 -15.27
C GLU A 73 7.90 10.86 -14.26
N GLY A 74 8.03 9.56 -13.96
CA GLY A 74 9.08 9.03 -13.11
C GLY A 74 8.83 9.17 -11.60
N TRP A 75 9.75 8.64 -10.79
CA TRP A 75 9.61 8.61 -9.33
C TRP A 75 9.45 10.00 -8.68
N ARG A 76 9.94 11.05 -9.34
CA ARG A 76 9.97 12.43 -8.84
C ARG A 76 9.07 13.39 -9.63
N TYR A 77 8.31 12.91 -10.62
CA TYR A 77 7.55 13.76 -11.55
C TYR A 77 8.41 14.75 -12.35
N ASP A 78 9.65 14.37 -12.66
CA ASP A 78 10.64 15.18 -13.37
C ASP A 78 10.99 14.60 -14.76
N GLY A 79 10.25 13.59 -15.22
CA GLY A 79 10.56 12.84 -16.44
C GLY A 79 11.74 11.87 -16.28
N GLY A 80 12.24 11.69 -15.06
CA GLY A 80 13.31 10.76 -14.75
C GLY A 80 12.87 9.29 -14.75
N VAL A 81 13.70 8.44 -14.13
CA VAL A 81 13.41 7.00 -14.03
C VAL A 81 12.10 6.77 -13.25
N GLY A 82 11.22 5.94 -13.80
CA GLY A 82 10.00 5.45 -13.16
C GLY A 82 10.00 3.92 -12.99
N PRO A 83 8.86 3.31 -12.66
CA PRO A 83 8.68 1.88 -12.77
C PRO A 83 8.86 1.46 -14.23
N ARG A 84 9.30 0.22 -14.44
CA ARG A 84 9.56 -0.31 -15.79
C ARG A 84 8.29 -0.79 -16.47
N LEU A 85 7.34 0.13 -16.63
CA LEU A 85 6.02 -0.07 -17.20
C LEU A 85 5.79 0.96 -18.30
N GLU A 86 4.94 0.60 -19.26
CA GLU A 86 4.41 1.51 -20.28
C GLU A 86 2.89 1.61 -20.08
N LEU A 87 2.36 2.84 -19.98
CA LEU A 87 0.92 3.06 -19.95
C LEU A 87 0.36 2.93 -21.37
N ALA A 88 -0.37 1.86 -21.63
CA ALA A 88 -0.92 1.59 -22.96
C ALA A 88 -2.24 2.34 -23.21
N SER A 89 -3.06 2.52 -22.18
CA SER A 89 -4.40 3.11 -22.30
C SER A 89 -4.98 3.45 -20.92
N LEU A 90 -6.03 4.26 -20.93
CA LEU A 90 -6.89 4.47 -19.76
C LEU A 90 -8.37 4.20 -20.06
N TYR A 91 -9.09 3.79 -19.01
CA TYR A 91 -10.51 4.06 -18.83
C TYR A 91 -10.65 5.03 -17.65
N VAL A 92 -11.45 6.08 -17.81
CA VAL A 92 -11.72 7.07 -16.77
C VAL A 92 -13.23 7.23 -16.61
N ASP A 93 -13.74 6.96 -15.42
CA ASP A 93 -15.18 6.94 -15.15
C ASP A 93 -15.79 8.34 -15.03
N GLN A 94 -15.03 9.29 -14.47
CA GLN A 94 -15.45 10.67 -14.22
C GLN A 94 -14.32 11.64 -14.56
N PHE A 95 -14.65 12.75 -15.22
CA PHE A 95 -13.73 13.84 -15.54
C PHE A 95 -14.10 15.07 -14.72
N PRO A 96 -13.40 15.37 -13.61
CA PRO A 96 -13.64 16.58 -12.83
C PRO A 96 -13.18 17.84 -13.58
N GLU A 97 -13.49 19.02 -13.03
CA GLU A 97 -13.09 20.31 -13.62
C GLU A 97 -11.55 20.43 -13.76
N ASP A 98 -10.81 19.93 -12.76
CA ASP A 98 -9.35 19.88 -12.70
C ASP A 98 -8.76 18.57 -13.24
N ASP A 99 -9.45 17.93 -14.20
CA ASP A 99 -9.02 16.70 -14.84
C ASP A 99 -7.61 16.81 -15.46
N MET A 100 -6.78 15.81 -15.16
CA MET A 100 -5.44 15.66 -15.74
C MET A 100 -5.38 14.59 -16.83
N ALA A 101 -6.35 13.68 -16.92
CA ALA A 101 -6.24 12.52 -17.82
C ALA A 101 -6.13 12.94 -19.28
N ARG A 102 -6.99 13.87 -19.75
CA ARG A 102 -7.02 14.29 -21.16
C ARG A 102 -5.74 15.01 -21.58
N ALA A 103 -5.24 15.93 -20.74
CA ALA A 103 -4.00 16.65 -21.02
C ALA A 103 -2.77 15.72 -21.02
N LEU A 104 -2.73 14.74 -20.10
CA LEU A 104 -1.66 13.75 -20.07
C LEU A 104 -1.74 12.77 -21.24
N SER A 105 -2.95 12.40 -21.66
CA SER A 105 -3.20 11.58 -22.86
C SER A 105 -2.62 12.25 -24.11
N GLU A 106 -2.90 13.54 -24.31
CA GLU A 106 -2.34 14.32 -25.42
C GLU A 106 -0.82 14.43 -25.33
N LYS A 107 -0.29 14.74 -24.14
CA LYS A 107 1.15 14.92 -23.90
C LYS A 107 1.97 13.64 -24.13
N HIS A 108 1.46 12.48 -23.71
CA HIS A 108 2.20 11.22 -23.71
C HIS A 108 1.75 10.22 -24.78
N GLY A 109 0.66 10.51 -25.51
CA GLY A 109 0.25 9.73 -26.67
C GLY A 109 -0.46 8.40 -26.36
N PHE A 110 -1.13 8.28 -25.20
CA PHE A 110 -1.94 7.10 -24.88
C PHE A 110 -3.44 7.41 -25.06
N PRO A 111 -4.25 6.47 -25.57
CA PRO A 111 -5.69 6.65 -25.70
C PRO A 111 -6.45 6.55 -24.37
N ILE A 112 -7.58 7.26 -24.27
CA ILE A 112 -8.60 7.07 -23.24
C ILE A 112 -9.84 6.49 -23.90
N PHE A 113 -10.33 5.35 -23.40
CA PHE A 113 -11.51 4.67 -23.94
C PHE A 113 -12.73 4.82 -23.05
N ASN A 114 -13.91 4.66 -23.65
CA ASN A 114 -15.21 4.74 -22.97
C ASN A 114 -15.63 3.40 -22.33
N SER A 115 -14.87 2.33 -22.57
CA SER A 115 -15.13 1.01 -21.99
C SER A 115 -13.83 0.38 -21.46
N ILE A 116 -13.96 -0.45 -20.43
CA ILE A 116 -12.83 -1.21 -19.87
C ILE A 116 -12.34 -2.23 -20.90
N GLU A 117 -13.23 -2.86 -21.67
CA GLU A 117 -12.86 -3.82 -22.72
C GLU A 117 -11.95 -3.18 -23.76
N ASP A 118 -12.32 -2.01 -24.30
CA ASP A 118 -11.50 -1.28 -25.27
C ASP A 118 -10.18 -0.80 -24.69
N ALA A 119 -10.16 -0.37 -23.42
CA ALA A 119 -8.90 -0.03 -22.75
C ALA A 119 -7.96 -1.25 -22.66
N LEU A 120 -8.49 -2.44 -22.43
CA LEU A 120 -7.71 -3.66 -22.32
C LEU A 120 -7.31 -4.27 -23.67
N SER A 121 -8.11 -4.08 -24.71
CA SER A 121 -7.88 -4.64 -26.06
C SER A 121 -7.25 -3.66 -27.06
N LEU A 122 -7.24 -2.36 -26.75
CA LEU A 122 -6.97 -1.29 -27.71
C LEU A 122 -7.86 -1.40 -28.97
N GLN A 123 -9.13 -1.79 -28.78
CA GLN A 123 -10.11 -2.09 -29.84
C GLN A 123 -9.69 -3.20 -30.81
N SER A 124 -8.80 -4.09 -30.38
CA SER A 124 -8.47 -5.32 -31.11
C SER A 124 -9.30 -6.52 -30.64
N ASP A 125 -9.15 -7.65 -31.31
CA ASP A 125 -9.74 -8.94 -30.96
C ASP A 125 -8.96 -9.71 -29.88
N ALA A 126 -7.89 -9.12 -29.35
CA ALA A 126 -7.03 -9.72 -28.34
C ALA A 126 -6.72 -8.76 -27.19
N LEU A 127 -6.31 -9.31 -26.04
CA LEU A 127 -5.83 -8.51 -24.92
C LEU A 127 -4.46 -7.90 -25.25
N ALA A 128 -4.37 -6.56 -25.25
CA ALA A 128 -3.21 -5.80 -25.71
C ALA A 128 -2.25 -5.34 -24.58
N VAL A 129 -2.57 -5.67 -23.33
CA VAL A 129 -1.78 -5.29 -22.14
C VAL A 129 -1.26 -6.52 -21.39
N ASP A 130 -0.27 -6.31 -20.53
CA ASP A 130 0.37 -7.31 -19.67
C ASP A 130 -0.05 -7.20 -18.19
N GLY A 131 -0.84 -6.20 -17.84
CA GLY A 131 -1.37 -6.00 -16.49
C GLY A 131 -2.39 -4.88 -16.41
N VAL A 132 -3.15 -4.85 -15.33
CA VAL A 132 -4.21 -3.85 -15.09
C VAL A 132 -4.01 -3.17 -13.75
N LEU A 133 -4.03 -1.83 -13.75
CA LEU A 133 -4.04 -1.00 -12.56
C LEU A 133 -5.46 -0.49 -12.33
N SER A 134 -6.20 -1.11 -11.42
CA SER A 134 -7.56 -0.72 -11.04
C SER A 134 -7.55 0.22 -9.84
N ILE A 135 -7.78 1.50 -10.09
CA ILE A 135 -7.67 2.58 -9.11
C ILE A 135 -9.08 3.11 -8.83
N GLY A 136 -9.71 2.46 -7.85
CA GLY A 136 -11.08 2.70 -7.43
C GLY A 136 -11.19 3.68 -6.26
N GLU A 137 -10.49 4.82 -6.27
CA GLU A 137 -10.45 5.75 -5.14
C GLU A 137 -10.76 7.18 -5.59
N HIS A 138 -11.41 7.96 -4.71
CA HIS A 138 -11.92 9.30 -4.98
C HIS A 138 -12.98 9.33 -6.10
N GLY A 139 -13.51 10.51 -6.42
CA GLY A 139 -14.67 10.69 -7.30
C GLY A 139 -15.94 11.02 -6.53
N ASP A 140 -17.00 11.36 -7.27
CA ASP A 140 -18.33 11.52 -6.70
C ASP A 140 -19.04 10.16 -6.70
N TYR A 141 -19.01 9.50 -5.54
CA TYR A 141 -19.67 8.24 -5.29
C TYR A 141 -20.49 8.31 -4.00
N PRO A 142 -21.60 7.53 -3.92
CA PRO A 142 -22.46 7.49 -2.75
C PRO A 142 -21.71 7.11 -1.47
N THR A 143 -22.21 7.60 -0.35
CA THR A 143 -21.79 7.15 0.99
C THR A 143 -22.92 6.31 1.59
N ASN A 144 -22.60 5.17 2.20
CA ASN A 144 -23.60 4.38 2.91
C ASN A 144 -23.90 4.96 4.32
N SER A 145 -24.85 4.35 5.03
CA SER A 145 -25.23 4.79 6.39
C SER A 145 -24.12 4.67 7.44
N LYS A 146 -23.06 3.90 7.15
CA LYS A 146 -21.87 3.74 8.00
C LYS A 146 -20.77 4.76 7.67
N GLY A 147 -21.03 5.72 6.76
CA GLY A 147 -20.04 6.72 6.36
C GLY A 147 -19.01 6.22 5.35
N GLN A 148 -19.19 5.02 4.79
CA GLN A 148 -18.22 4.42 3.87
C GLN A 148 -18.50 4.83 2.43
N LYS A 149 -17.45 5.12 1.67
CA LYS A 149 -17.58 5.50 0.26
C LYS A 149 -17.75 4.26 -0.62
N LEU A 150 -18.81 4.26 -1.43
CA LEU A 150 -19.17 3.14 -2.32
C LEU A 150 -18.47 3.28 -3.68
N TYR A 151 -17.14 3.19 -3.67
CA TYR A 151 -16.33 3.22 -4.88
C TYR A 151 -16.64 2.04 -5.81
N PRO A 152 -16.48 2.18 -7.14
CA PRO A 152 -16.95 1.20 -8.13
C PRO A 152 -16.00 0.01 -8.30
N ARG A 153 -15.28 -0.39 -7.24
CA ARG A 153 -14.22 -1.41 -7.26
C ARG A 153 -14.69 -2.74 -7.85
N LYS A 154 -15.85 -3.22 -7.39
CA LYS A 154 -16.50 -4.42 -7.94
C LYS A 154 -16.91 -4.26 -9.41
N ARG A 155 -17.52 -3.12 -9.79
CA ARG A 155 -17.91 -2.86 -11.19
C ARG A 155 -16.70 -2.84 -12.12
N PHE A 156 -15.60 -2.22 -11.70
CA PHE A 156 -14.35 -2.23 -12.47
C PHE A 156 -13.82 -3.65 -12.62
N PHE A 157 -13.79 -4.42 -11.53
CA PHE A 157 -13.33 -5.81 -11.56
C PHE A 157 -14.24 -6.70 -12.43
N GLU A 158 -15.54 -6.46 -12.45
CA GLU A 158 -16.48 -7.13 -13.35
C GLU A 158 -16.17 -6.81 -14.82
N GLY A 159 -15.92 -5.54 -15.15
CA GLY A 159 -15.50 -5.16 -16.50
C GLY A 159 -14.19 -5.86 -16.92
N ILE A 160 -13.20 -5.90 -16.02
CA ILE A 160 -11.91 -6.55 -16.26
C ILE A 160 -12.09 -8.07 -16.48
N THR A 161 -12.80 -8.75 -15.58
CA THR A 161 -13.02 -10.20 -15.70
C THR A 161 -13.90 -10.59 -16.88
N ARG A 162 -14.82 -9.71 -17.31
CA ARG A 162 -15.58 -9.88 -18.55
C ARG A 162 -14.66 -9.83 -19.77
N ALA A 163 -13.81 -8.81 -19.87
CA ALA A 163 -12.84 -8.67 -20.94
C ALA A 163 -11.87 -9.86 -21.00
N PHE A 164 -11.36 -10.34 -19.86
CA PHE A 164 -10.49 -11.54 -19.83
C PHE A 164 -11.17 -12.78 -20.40
N ARG A 165 -12.47 -12.98 -20.12
CA ARG A 165 -13.24 -14.10 -20.69
C ARG A 165 -13.45 -13.96 -22.19
N GLN A 166 -13.82 -12.76 -22.65
CA GLN A 166 -14.08 -12.49 -24.07
C GLN A 166 -12.80 -12.60 -24.91
N LEU A 167 -11.68 -12.08 -24.41
CA LEU A 167 -10.40 -12.01 -25.12
C LEU A 167 -9.52 -13.24 -24.88
N GLY A 168 -9.97 -14.20 -24.07
CA GLY A 168 -9.31 -15.49 -23.85
C GLY A 168 -7.94 -15.42 -23.16
N ARG A 169 -7.60 -14.30 -22.49
CA ARG A 169 -6.33 -14.10 -21.80
C ARG A 169 -6.53 -13.40 -20.46
N VAL A 170 -5.81 -13.88 -19.45
CA VAL A 170 -5.73 -13.31 -18.10
C VAL A 170 -4.35 -12.70 -17.89
N VAL A 171 -4.31 -11.54 -17.24
CA VAL A 171 -3.09 -10.86 -16.80
C VAL A 171 -3.21 -10.43 -15.34
N PRO A 172 -2.10 -10.13 -14.64
CA PRO A 172 -2.14 -9.61 -13.28
C PRO A 172 -3.02 -8.37 -13.13
N VAL A 173 -3.73 -8.28 -12.02
CA VAL A 173 -4.55 -7.12 -11.65
C VAL A 173 -4.10 -6.60 -10.29
N PHE A 174 -3.81 -5.31 -10.23
CA PHE A 174 -3.64 -4.58 -8.98
C PHE A 174 -4.91 -3.77 -8.70
N SER A 175 -5.52 -3.97 -7.52
CA SER A 175 -6.59 -3.12 -7.01
C SER A 175 -6.05 -2.25 -5.89
N ASP A 176 -6.01 -0.94 -6.11
CA ASP A 176 -5.52 0.01 -5.12
C ASP A 176 -6.36 -0.04 -3.84
N LYS A 177 -5.78 -0.23 -2.64
CA LYS A 177 -6.49 -0.35 -1.34
C LYS A 177 -7.34 -1.63 -1.20
N HIS A 178 -8.26 -1.64 -0.23
CA HIS A 178 -9.19 -2.72 0.03
C HIS A 178 -10.21 -2.90 -1.12
N LEU A 179 -10.81 -4.09 -1.22
CA LEU A 179 -11.74 -4.46 -2.29
C LEU A 179 -13.08 -3.71 -2.26
N GLY A 180 -13.42 -3.15 -1.11
CA GLY A 180 -14.65 -2.41 -0.86
C GLY A 180 -15.19 -2.68 0.54
N PRO A 181 -16.20 -1.91 0.98
CA PRO A 181 -16.79 -2.06 2.31
C PRO A 181 -17.88 -3.15 2.38
N VAL A 182 -18.39 -3.60 1.23
CA VAL A 182 -19.44 -4.63 1.14
C VAL A 182 -18.79 -6.00 1.03
N TRP A 183 -19.03 -6.87 2.02
CA TRP A 183 -18.40 -8.19 2.10
C TRP A 183 -18.73 -9.08 0.89
N GLU A 184 -19.99 -9.11 0.48
CA GLU A 184 -20.44 -9.93 -0.65
C GLU A 184 -19.73 -9.54 -1.95
N ASP A 185 -19.48 -8.25 -2.14
CA ASP A 185 -18.76 -7.74 -3.31
C ASP A 185 -17.27 -8.08 -3.24
N ALA A 186 -16.63 -7.89 -2.09
CA ALA A 186 -15.23 -8.26 -1.88
C ALA A 186 -15.02 -9.77 -2.07
N LYS A 187 -15.90 -10.60 -1.50
CA LYS A 187 -15.89 -12.05 -1.67
C LYS A 187 -16.11 -12.43 -3.12
N TRP A 188 -17.06 -11.79 -3.81
CA TRP A 188 -17.28 -12.04 -5.24
C TRP A 188 -16.01 -11.75 -6.05
N MET A 189 -15.34 -10.61 -5.83
CA MET A 189 -14.09 -10.28 -6.51
C MET A 189 -13.01 -11.34 -6.26
N TYR A 190 -12.86 -11.80 -5.01
CA TYR A 190 -11.95 -12.89 -4.67
C TYR A 190 -12.29 -14.21 -5.40
N ASP A 191 -13.55 -14.63 -5.35
CA ASP A 191 -14.01 -15.86 -5.99
C ASP A 191 -13.80 -15.81 -7.51
N GLN A 192 -14.02 -14.65 -8.14
CA GLN A 192 -13.73 -14.44 -9.56
C GLN A 192 -12.23 -14.51 -9.87
N ALA A 193 -11.38 -13.91 -9.03
CA ALA A 193 -9.93 -13.99 -9.17
C ALA A 193 -9.43 -15.44 -9.10
N GLN A 194 -9.95 -16.22 -8.15
CA GLN A 194 -9.66 -17.66 -8.02
C GLN A 194 -10.14 -18.44 -9.25
N ALA A 195 -11.39 -18.24 -9.66
CA ALA A 195 -11.99 -18.99 -10.78
C ALA A 195 -11.26 -18.76 -12.12
N LEU A 196 -10.70 -17.56 -12.32
CA LEU A 196 -9.96 -17.21 -13.54
C LEU A 196 -8.44 -17.33 -13.37
N ASN A 197 -7.94 -17.76 -12.20
CA ASN A 197 -6.52 -17.80 -11.86
C ASN A 197 -5.82 -16.45 -12.09
N ILE A 198 -6.47 -15.35 -11.70
CA ILE A 198 -5.90 -14.00 -11.81
C ILE A 198 -4.81 -13.84 -10.75
N PRO A 199 -3.58 -13.44 -11.12
CA PRO A 199 -2.60 -12.93 -10.16
C PRO A 199 -3.12 -11.59 -9.61
N PHE A 200 -3.84 -11.67 -8.48
CA PHE A 200 -4.59 -10.55 -7.94
C PHE A 200 -3.92 -10.01 -6.68
N MET A 201 -3.54 -8.73 -6.71
CA MET A 201 -3.04 -8.01 -5.55
C MET A 201 -4.01 -6.89 -5.20
N ALA A 202 -4.37 -6.81 -3.93
CA ALA A 202 -5.10 -5.70 -3.36
C ALA A 202 -4.41 -5.22 -2.08
N GLY A 203 -4.65 -3.98 -1.71
CA GLY A 203 -4.08 -3.38 -0.51
C GLY A 203 -3.40 -2.05 -0.80
N SER A 204 -2.96 -1.42 0.27
CA SER A 204 -2.33 -0.11 0.24
C SER A 204 -0.80 -0.18 0.23
N SER A 205 -0.18 1.00 0.25
CA SER A 205 1.26 1.16 0.40
C SER A 205 1.78 0.83 1.81
N LEU A 206 0.92 0.70 2.83
CA LEU A 206 1.35 0.62 4.23
C LEU A 206 2.21 -0.62 4.55
N PRO A 207 1.89 -1.84 4.06
CA PRO A 207 2.74 -3.03 4.26
C PRO A 207 4.15 -2.89 3.67
N VAL A 208 4.34 -2.02 2.66
CA VAL A 208 5.60 -1.79 1.95
C VAL A 208 6.21 -0.42 2.23
N SER A 209 5.63 0.34 3.15
CA SER A 209 6.08 1.70 3.46
C SER A 209 7.38 1.69 4.29
N PHE A 210 8.08 2.82 4.26
CA PHE A 210 9.17 3.09 5.19
C PHE A 210 8.64 3.15 6.62
N ARG A 211 9.47 2.70 7.56
CA ARG A 211 9.14 2.64 8.99
C ARG A 211 10.20 3.40 9.79
N GLN A 212 9.80 3.86 10.96
CA GLN A 212 10.71 4.48 11.91
C GLN A 212 10.49 3.86 13.30
N PRO A 213 11.45 3.10 13.84
CA PRO A 213 12.67 2.64 13.18
C PRO A 213 12.38 1.74 11.97
N ASP A 214 13.34 1.62 11.05
CA ASP A 214 13.25 0.68 9.92
C ASP A 214 13.45 -0.75 10.44
N TRP A 215 12.36 -1.32 10.95
CA TRP A 215 12.35 -2.61 11.60
C TRP A 215 11.05 -3.36 11.30
N ALA A 216 11.19 -4.67 11.14
CA ALA A 216 10.09 -5.63 11.16
C ALA A 216 10.55 -6.87 11.93
N PRO A 217 9.64 -7.61 12.60
CA PRO A 217 9.97 -8.87 13.27
C PRO A 217 10.66 -9.84 12.30
N PRO A 218 11.68 -10.62 12.67
CA PRO A 218 12.14 -11.72 11.82
C PRO A 218 11.00 -12.70 11.46
N MET A 219 11.05 -13.32 10.29
CA MET A 219 10.06 -14.35 9.95
C MET A 219 10.15 -15.51 10.95
N GLY A 220 9.00 -16.01 11.40
CA GLY A 220 8.91 -17.07 12.40
C GLY A 220 9.12 -16.58 13.83
N SER A 221 9.02 -15.26 14.09
CA SER A 221 9.15 -14.73 15.46
C SER A 221 8.06 -15.29 16.38
N SER A 222 8.42 -15.65 17.62
CA SER A 222 7.39 -15.90 18.63
C SER A 222 6.75 -14.57 19.03
N MET A 223 5.41 -14.52 19.10
CA MET A 223 4.66 -13.37 19.60
C MET A 223 3.62 -13.86 20.60
N MET A 224 3.60 -13.25 21.77
CA MET A 224 2.61 -13.51 22.82
C MET A 224 1.47 -12.49 22.81
N ALA A 225 1.79 -11.25 22.42
CA ALA A 225 0.80 -10.17 22.31
C ALA A 225 1.27 -9.14 21.29
N ALA A 226 0.33 -8.53 20.58
CA ALA A 226 0.60 -7.46 19.62
C ALA A 226 -0.55 -6.45 19.62
N VAL A 227 -0.21 -5.16 19.52
CA VAL A 227 -1.17 -4.06 19.44
C VAL A 227 -0.80 -3.15 18.26
N GLY A 228 -1.78 -2.84 17.43
CA GLY A 228 -1.73 -1.77 16.44
C GLY A 228 -2.46 -0.54 16.95
N VAL A 229 -1.98 0.65 16.60
CA VAL A 229 -2.65 1.91 16.91
C VAL A 229 -2.72 2.79 15.67
N GLY A 230 -3.85 3.45 15.48
CA GLY A 230 -4.16 4.21 14.27
C GLY A 230 -4.79 5.55 14.58
N TYR A 231 -4.92 6.36 13.53
CA TYR A 231 -5.51 7.69 13.58
C TYR A 231 -6.62 7.81 12.52
N SER A 232 -7.42 8.88 12.60
CA SER A 232 -8.47 9.19 11.62
C SER A 232 -9.64 8.19 11.61
N GLY A 233 -10.50 8.28 10.58
CA GLY A 233 -11.75 7.53 10.47
C GLY A 233 -11.58 6.06 10.11
N LEU A 234 -12.58 5.25 10.47
CA LEU A 234 -12.55 3.78 10.40
C LEU A 234 -12.40 3.24 8.97
N ASP A 235 -13.15 3.77 8.00
CA ASP A 235 -13.13 3.26 6.62
C ASP A 235 -11.80 3.60 5.92
N ILE A 236 -11.35 4.86 6.07
CA ILE A 236 -10.20 5.40 5.35
C ILE A 236 -8.85 4.95 5.97
N TYR A 237 -8.72 4.97 7.29
CA TYR A 237 -7.45 4.68 7.98
C TYR A 237 -7.53 3.50 8.96
N GLY A 238 -8.72 3.02 9.32
CA GLY A 238 -8.84 1.76 10.05
C GLY A 238 -8.29 0.59 9.26
N THR A 239 -8.56 0.54 7.95
CA THR A 239 -7.95 -0.43 7.03
C THR A 239 -6.42 -0.34 7.00
N HIS A 240 -5.86 0.87 6.94
CA HIS A 240 -4.41 1.07 7.03
C HIS A 240 -3.79 0.61 8.33
N THR A 241 -4.50 0.82 9.43
CA THR A 241 -4.00 0.42 10.74
C THR A 241 -4.00 -1.11 10.86
N LEU A 242 -5.03 -1.77 10.32
CA LEU A 242 -5.06 -3.23 10.16
C LEU A 242 -3.93 -3.75 9.27
N GLU A 243 -3.67 -3.11 8.12
CA GLU A 243 -2.57 -3.50 7.23
C GLU A 243 -1.18 -3.35 7.88
N VAL A 244 -0.95 -2.27 8.62
CA VAL A 244 0.29 -2.08 9.41
C VAL A 244 0.43 -3.18 10.45
N TYR A 245 -0.66 -3.49 11.16
CA TYR A 245 -0.69 -4.53 12.18
C TYR A 245 -0.40 -5.92 11.57
N GLN A 246 -1.13 -6.29 10.52
CA GLN A 246 -1.04 -7.61 9.87
C GLN A 246 0.33 -7.81 9.22
N ALA A 247 0.89 -6.79 8.57
CA ALA A 247 2.24 -6.87 8.00
C ALA A 247 3.34 -7.21 9.02
N MET A 248 3.10 -6.92 10.30
CA MET A 248 3.99 -7.30 11.40
C MET A 248 3.64 -8.68 11.96
N VAL A 249 2.37 -8.91 12.30
CA VAL A 249 1.93 -10.14 12.99
C VAL A 249 2.01 -11.36 12.10
N GLU A 250 1.78 -11.26 10.80
CA GLU A 250 1.90 -12.39 9.87
C GLU A 250 3.35 -12.87 9.68
N ARG A 251 4.32 -12.20 10.31
CA ARG A 251 5.72 -12.65 10.40
C ARG A 251 5.96 -13.55 11.61
N ARG A 252 4.95 -13.76 12.47
CA ARG A 252 5.04 -14.66 13.63
C ARG A 252 5.17 -16.13 13.22
N LEU A 253 5.52 -16.99 14.16
CA LEU A 253 5.51 -18.44 13.97
C LEU A 253 4.13 -18.91 13.49
N GLY A 254 4.10 -19.63 12.37
CA GLY A 254 2.86 -20.07 11.71
C GLY A 254 2.30 -19.09 10.65
N GLY A 255 2.70 -17.81 10.68
CA GLY A 255 2.31 -16.81 9.68
C GLY A 255 0.81 -16.54 9.57
N GLU A 256 0.32 -16.08 8.43
CA GLU A 256 -1.12 -15.89 8.21
C GLU A 256 -1.89 -17.21 8.36
N THR A 257 -3.02 -17.20 9.09
CA THR A 257 -3.84 -18.39 9.38
C THR A 257 -5.34 -18.16 9.18
N GLY A 258 -5.76 -16.95 8.78
CA GLY A 258 -7.14 -16.50 8.78
C GLY A 258 -7.61 -15.93 10.11
N VAL A 259 -8.67 -15.11 10.03
CA VAL A 259 -9.38 -14.51 11.16
C VAL A 259 -10.66 -15.33 11.43
N ARG A 260 -10.83 -15.77 12.69
CA ARG A 260 -11.98 -16.53 13.18
C ARG A 260 -13.15 -15.63 13.59
N SER A 261 -12.84 -14.52 14.27
CA SER A 261 -13.86 -13.57 14.74
C SER A 261 -13.28 -12.17 14.80
N ALA A 262 -14.15 -11.16 14.68
CA ALA A 262 -13.81 -9.76 14.85
C ALA A 262 -14.95 -9.04 15.58
N GLN A 263 -14.60 -8.16 16.51
CA GLN A 263 -15.51 -7.37 17.33
C GLN A 263 -15.02 -5.92 17.41
N TRP A 264 -15.97 -5.00 17.51
CA TRP A 264 -15.72 -3.59 17.75
C TRP A 264 -16.15 -3.22 19.15
N PHE A 265 -15.27 -2.54 19.89
CA PHE A 265 -15.56 -1.94 21.20
C PHE A 265 -15.39 -0.43 21.09
N GLY A 266 -16.39 0.33 21.53
CA GLY A 266 -16.36 1.80 21.46
C GLY A 266 -15.38 2.42 22.47
N ALA A 267 -15.36 3.74 22.50
CA ALA A 267 -14.45 4.54 23.31
C ALA A 267 -14.45 4.19 24.81
N VAL A 268 -15.59 3.75 25.34
CA VAL A 268 -15.72 3.35 26.75
C VAL A 268 -15.34 1.88 26.95
N GLU A 269 -15.90 0.98 26.15
CA GLU A 269 -15.74 -0.46 26.32
C GLU A 269 -14.32 -0.95 25.98
N MET A 270 -13.59 -0.25 25.11
CA MET A 270 -12.23 -0.65 24.75
C MET A 270 -11.28 -0.66 25.96
N TRP A 271 -11.48 0.25 26.92
CA TRP A 271 -10.64 0.33 28.11
C TRP A 271 -10.89 -0.79 29.10
N GLN A 272 -12.12 -1.31 29.16
CA GLN A 272 -12.43 -2.51 29.95
C GLN A 272 -11.58 -3.70 29.47
N LYS A 273 -11.32 -3.81 28.15
CA LYS A 273 -10.44 -4.85 27.58
C LYS A 273 -8.98 -4.70 27.95
N VAL A 274 -8.54 -3.48 28.27
CA VAL A 274 -7.19 -3.25 28.79
C VAL A 274 -7.14 -3.58 30.29
N GLU A 275 -8.19 -3.22 31.02
CA GLU A 275 -8.31 -3.40 32.48
C GLU A 275 -8.51 -4.86 32.89
N ASP A 276 -9.29 -5.63 32.13
CA ASP A 276 -9.53 -7.06 32.37
C ASP A 276 -8.36 -7.95 31.89
N GLY A 277 -7.33 -7.35 31.27
CA GLY A 277 -6.14 -8.04 30.79
C GLY A 277 -6.31 -8.74 29.44
N THR A 278 -7.47 -8.62 28.78
CA THR A 278 -7.68 -9.13 27.41
C THR A 278 -6.64 -8.53 26.47
N VAL A 279 -6.40 -7.23 26.54
CA VAL A 279 -5.34 -6.52 25.82
C VAL A 279 -4.19 -6.23 26.78
N ASP A 280 -2.97 -6.59 26.38
CA ASP A 280 -1.78 -6.32 27.19
C ASP A 280 -1.50 -4.80 27.27
N ALA A 281 -1.71 -4.23 28.46
CA ALA A 281 -1.55 -2.81 28.72
C ALA A 281 -0.12 -2.30 28.45
N LYS A 282 0.91 -3.12 28.66
CA LYS A 282 2.30 -2.72 28.40
C LYS A 282 2.58 -2.64 26.91
N VAL A 283 2.02 -3.58 26.14
CA VAL A 283 2.14 -3.56 24.67
C VAL A 283 1.39 -2.38 24.08
N LEU A 284 0.18 -2.08 24.57
CA LEU A 284 -0.54 -0.87 24.18
C LEU A 284 0.28 0.40 24.49
N GLN A 285 0.82 0.52 25.71
CA GLN A 285 1.63 1.68 26.07
C GLN A 285 2.86 1.83 25.15
N ALA A 286 3.56 0.73 24.85
CA ALA A 286 4.70 0.75 23.93
C ALA A 286 4.29 1.19 22.51
N ALA A 287 3.14 0.74 22.00
CA ALA A 287 2.63 1.17 20.70
C ALA A 287 2.31 2.66 20.71
N LEU A 288 1.70 3.17 21.79
CA LEU A 288 1.45 4.60 21.95
C LEU A 288 2.76 5.38 21.98
N ASP A 289 3.74 4.99 22.79
CA ASP A 289 5.01 5.71 22.97
C ASP A 289 5.83 5.77 21.67
N ALA A 290 5.77 4.71 20.86
CA ALA A 290 6.45 4.65 19.56
C ALA A 290 5.76 5.50 18.47
N THR A 291 4.52 5.93 18.69
CA THR A 291 3.70 6.59 17.65
C THR A 291 3.62 8.11 17.87
N PRO A 292 3.89 8.93 16.82
CA PRO A 292 3.76 10.37 16.91
C PRO A 292 2.37 10.83 17.39
N LYS A 293 2.34 11.78 18.31
CA LYS A 293 1.10 12.38 18.83
C LYS A 293 0.62 13.50 17.92
N ALA A 294 -0.70 13.67 17.83
CA ALA A 294 -1.30 14.84 17.20
C ALA A 294 -1.13 16.08 18.10
N GLY A 295 -0.95 17.25 17.49
CA GLY A 295 -0.95 18.53 18.21
C GLY A 295 -2.34 18.84 18.79
N GLY A 296 -2.41 19.42 19.99
CA GLY A 296 -3.68 19.69 20.67
C GLY A 296 -4.28 18.48 21.39
N THR A 297 -3.41 17.55 21.81
CA THR A 297 -3.77 16.27 22.44
C THR A 297 -4.70 16.47 23.64
N PRO A 298 -5.77 15.67 23.80
CA PRO A 298 -6.47 15.59 25.07
C PRO A 298 -5.49 15.23 26.19
N GLY A 299 -5.80 15.64 27.43
CA GLY A 299 -4.92 15.41 28.59
C GLY A 299 -4.56 13.93 28.75
N SER A 300 -5.53 13.04 28.52
CA SER A 300 -5.34 11.60 28.45
C SER A 300 -5.92 11.00 27.17
N VAL A 301 -5.29 9.92 26.67
CA VAL A 301 -5.85 9.09 25.59
C VAL A 301 -7.20 8.48 25.97
N ARG A 302 -7.46 8.34 27.28
CA ARG A 302 -8.72 7.82 27.82
C ARG A 302 -9.87 8.83 27.74
N ASP A 303 -9.56 10.10 27.50
CA ASP A 303 -10.57 11.17 27.39
C ASP A 303 -11.12 11.28 25.95
N LEU A 304 -10.70 10.41 25.04
CA LEU A 304 -11.21 10.39 23.67
C LEU A 304 -12.65 9.85 23.62
N GLU A 305 -13.47 10.51 22.81
CA GLU A 305 -14.89 10.18 22.62
C GLU A 305 -15.23 10.10 21.13
N GLY A 306 -16.41 9.53 20.83
CA GLY A 306 -16.99 9.49 19.49
C GLY A 306 -16.87 8.15 18.77
N ASP A 307 -17.70 7.95 17.74
CA ASP A 307 -17.92 6.66 17.09
C ASP A 307 -16.70 6.11 16.32
N GLY A 308 -15.71 6.96 16.03
CA GLY A 308 -14.45 6.57 15.39
C GLY A 308 -13.33 6.18 16.37
N VAL A 309 -13.58 6.32 17.67
CA VAL A 309 -12.65 5.95 18.74
C VAL A 309 -13.04 4.57 19.27
N GLY A 310 -12.10 3.64 19.26
CA GLY A 310 -12.40 2.29 19.71
C GLY A 310 -11.32 1.25 19.40
N LEU A 311 -11.68 0.00 19.59
CA LEU A 311 -10.83 -1.17 19.45
C LEU A 311 -11.47 -2.20 18.53
N PHE A 312 -10.76 -2.55 17.46
CA PHE A 312 -10.96 -3.82 16.77
C PHE A 312 -10.24 -4.92 17.54
N LEU A 313 -10.99 -5.83 18.11
CA LEU A 313 -10.48 -7.04 18.74
C LEU A 313 -10.86 -8.23 17.85
N PHE A 314 -9.88 -9.02 17.45
CA PHE A 314 -10.11 -10.17 16.58
C PHE A 314 -9.27 -11.36 17.01
N GLU A 315 -9.75 -12.55 16.68
CA GLU A 315 -9.07 -13.80 17.00
C GLU A 315 -8.69 -14.50 15.71
N TYR A 316 -7.43 -14.88 15.59
CA TYR A 316 -6.93 -15.69 14.49
C TYR A 316 -7.33 -17.16 14.69
N VAL A 317 -7.35 -17.93 13.61
CA VAL A 317 -7.73 -19.36 13.65
C VAL A 317 -6.80 -20.19 14.55
N ASP A 318 -5.53 -19.78 14.69
CA ASP A 318 -4.54 -20.40 15.57
C ASP A 318 -4.67 -19.99 17.05
N GLY A 319 -5.64 -19.14 17.39
CA GLY A 319 -5.89 -18.65 18.75
C GLY A 319 -5.07 -17.41 19.13
N PHE A 320 -4.25 -16.87 18.22
CA PHE A 320 -3.61 -15.58 18.47
C PHE A 320 -4.67 -14.47 18.50
N GLN A 321 -4.57 -13.54 19.45
CA GLN A 321 -5.48 -12.42 19.56
C GLN A 321 -4.86 -11.15 18.95
N GLY A 322 -5.59 -10.50 18.05
CA GLY A 322 -5.26 -9.19 17.53
C GLY A 322 -6.06 -8.05 18.14
N ALA A 323 -5.37 -6.94 18.37
CA ALA A 323 -5.91 -5.73 18.98
C ALA A 323 -5.44 -4.51 18.19
N VAL A 324 -6.38 -3.75 17.61
CA VAL A 324 -6.10 -2.52 16.86
C VAL A 324 -6.96 -1.38 17.39
N PHE A 325 -6.32 -0.35 17.95
CA PHE A 325 -7.00 0.84 18.46
C PHE A 325 -7.04 1.94 17.41
N MET A 326 -8.20 2.57 17.26
CA MET A 326 -8.37 3.80 16.49
C MET A 326 -8.51 4.97 17.46
N LEU A 327 -7.54 5.90 17.41
CA LEU A 327 -7.39 7.00 18.37
C LEU A 327 -7.27 8.35 17.63
N PRO A 328 -8.28 8.74 16.82
CA PRO A 328 -8.29 10.03 16.11
C PRO A 328 -8.14 11.20 17.08
N GLY A 329 -7.38 12.22 16.66
CA GLY A 329 -7.11 13.41 17.47
C GLY A 329 -6.03 13.23 18.56
N TYR A 330 -5.67 11.99 18.91
CA TYR A 330 -4.55 11.71 19.82
C TYR A 330 -3.27 11.32 19.07
N LEU A 331 -3.38 10.52 18.02
CA LEU A 331 -2.25 10.08 17.19
C LEU A 331 -2.21 10.82 15.84
N ALA A 332 -1.00 10.99 15.31
CA ALA A 332 -0.73 11.58 13.99
C ALA A 332 -0.23 10.55 12.97
N GLY A 333 -0.29 9.25 13.30
CA GLY A 333 0.22 8.17 12.47
C GLY A 333 -0.27 6.80 12.93
N CYS A 334 0.16 5.76 12.22
CA CYS A 334 -0.04 4.37 12.63
C CYS A 334 1.20 3.87 13.38
N GLY A 335 1.01 2.95 14.32
CA GLY A 335 2.09 2.30 15.03
C GLY A 335 1.76 0.89 15.48
N PHE A 336 2.78 0.22 15.99
CA PHE A 336 2.73 -1.19 16.35
C PHE A 336 3.70 -1.47 17.49
N ALA A 337 3.30 -2.37 18.39
CA ALA A 337 4.20 -3.01 19.33
C ALA A 337 3.81 -4.47 19.54
N ALA A 338 4.78 -5.30 19.91
CA ALA A 338 4.59 -6.69 20.26
C ALA A 338 5.62 -7.15 21.29
N ARG A 339 5.35 -8.29 21.94
CA ARG A 339 6.29 -9.02 22.79
C ARG A 339 6.14 -10.53 22.63
#